data_AF-A0A439MTU0-F1
#
_entry.id   AF-A0A439MTU0-F1
#
_cell.length_a   1.000
_cell.length_b   1.000
_cell.length_c   1.000
_cell.angle_alpha   90.00
_cell.angle_beta   90.00
_cell.angle_gamma   90.00
#
_symmetry.space_group_name_H-M   'P 1'
#
loop_
_entity.id
_entity.type
_entity.pdbx_description
1 polymer ?
#
loop_
_entity_poly.entity_id
_entity_poly.type
_entity_poly.pdbx_seq_one_letter_code
_entity_poly.pdbx_strand_id
1 'polypeptide(L)'
;LGYHDDRGAGDPAAPYVERLLRAEALVLSFPVWNFGYPAILKGFFDRVFLPGVSFRLVNGKVQPSLHNIRKVAAVATYGGSRFRAILMGDPPRRLVKRALRVTIKPGASVSYLALYSMNLSTDETRKRFMAKVAASMDAF
;
A
#
# COMPACT_ATOMS: atom_id res chain seq x y z
N LEU A 1 13.47 -19.50 8.38
CA LEU A 1 12.81 -18.42 7.61
C LEU A 1 12.38 -19.02 6.27
N GLY A 2 11.17 -19.58 6.20
CA GLY A 2 10.63 -20.24 5.00
C GLY A 2 10.17 -19.26 3.92
N TYR A 3 11.06 -18.36 3.49
CA TYR A 3 10.74 -17.29 2.53
C TYR A 3 10.35 -17.83 1.15
N HIS A 4 10.85 -19.02 0.79
CA HIS A 4 10.54 -19.73 -0.44
C HIS A 4 9.54 -20.87 -0.24
N ASP A 5 9.12 -21.14 0.99
CA ASP A 5 8.26 -22.27 1.31
C ASP A 5 6.79 -21.90 1.04
N ASP A 6 6.03 -22.84 0.50
CA ASP A 6 4.59 -22.69 0.35
C ASP A 6 3.94 -22.53 1.74
N ARG A 7 3.17 -21.44 1.90
CA ARG A 7 2.50 -21.08 3.16
C ARG A 7 1.38 -22.09 3.45
N GLY A 8 1.66 -23.07 4.30
CA GLY A 8 0.70 -24.09 4.75
C GLY A 8 -0.35 -23.56 5.73
N ALA A 9 -1.31 -24.42 6.09
CA ALA A 9 -2.47 -24.08 6.95
C ALA A 9 -2.13 -23.57 8.36
N GLY A 10 -0.90 -23.78 8.84
CA GLY A 10 -0.44 -23.29 10.15
C GLY A 10 0.12 -21.86 10.14
N ASP A 11 0.20 -21.20 8.98
CA ASP A 11 0.79 -19.86 8.88
C ASP A 11 -0.21 -18.75 9.23
N PRO A 12 0.08 -17.86 10.21
CA PRO A 12 -0.79 -16.74 10.56
C PRO A 12 -1.08 -15.76 9.41
N ALA A 13 -0.24 -15.73 8.38
CA ALA A 13 -0.41 -14.88 7.20
C ALA A 13 -1.30 -15.52 6.12
N ALA A 14 -1.55 -16.84 6.17
CA ALA A 14 -2.31 -17.55 5.13
C ALA A 14 -3.70 -16.94 4.86
N PRO A 15 -4.51 -16.56 5.88
CA PRO A 15 -5.81 -15.93 5.63
C PRO A 15 -5.69 -14.58 4.91
N TYR A 16 -4.61 -13.84 5.13
CA TYR A 16 -4.37 -12.57 4.45
C TYR A 16 -3.92 -12.76 3.01
N VAL A 17 -3.11 -13.79 2.75
CA VAL A 17 -2.71 -14.19 1.39
C VAL A 17 -3.94 -14.59 0.59
N GLU A 18 -4.80 -15.43 1.13
CA GLU A 18 -6.04 -15.87 0.47
C GLU A 18 -6.95 -14.67 0.13
N ARG A 19 -7.15 -13.76 1.09
CA ARG A 19 -7.91 -12.52 0.86
C ARG A 19 -7.28 -11.67 -0.23
N LEU A 20 -5.96 -11.52 -0.25
CA LEU A 20 -5.25 -10.74 -1.26
C LEU A 20 -5.37 -11.35 -2.66
N LEU A 21 -5.30 -12.68 -2.77
CA LEU A 21 -5.44 -13.40 -4.04
C LEU A 21 -6.87 -13.37 -4.60
N ARG A 22 -7.88 -13.26 -3.74
CA ARG A 22 -9.29 -13.08 -4.15
C ARG A 22 -9.69 -11.64 -4.40
N ALA A 23 -8.95 -10.67 -3.87
CA ALA A 23 -9.29 -9.27 -4.00
C ALA A 23 -9.11 -8.77 -5.44
N GLU A 24 -9.92 -7.78 -5.83
CA GLU A 24 -9.74 -7.04 -7.09
C GLU A 24 -9.22 -5.62 -6.87
N ALA A 25 -9.22 -5.15 -5.62
CA ALA A 25 -8.76 -3.83 -5.23
C ALA A 25 -8.06 -3.86 -3.88
N LEU A 26 -7.12 -2.93 -3.67
CA LEU A 26 -6.38 -2.78 -2.41
C LEU A 26 -6.50 -1.35 -1.90
N VAL A 27 -7.00 -1.18 -0.69
CA VAL A 27 -7.03 0.11 0.00
C VAL A 27 -6.07 0.07 1.19
N LEU A 28 -5.13 1.01 1.21
CA LEU A 28 -4.16 1.19 2.29
C LEU A 28 -4.52 2.45 3.07
N SER A 29 -4.72 2.34 4.38
CA SER A 29 -4.96 3.50 5.26
C SER A 29 -3.93 3.50 6.38
N PHE A 30 -3.06 4.50 6.44
CA PHE A 30 -1.96 4.51 7.40
C PHE A 30 -1.41 5.91 7.72
N PRO A 31 -0.94 6.14 8.96
CA PRO A 31 -0.06 7.27 9.24
C PRO A 31 1.36 7.00 8.74
N VAL A 32 2.08 8.06 8.35
CA VAL A 32 3.48 7.97 7.95
C VAL A 32 4.38 8.15 9.17
N TRP A 33 5.20 7.14 9.47
CA TRP A 33 6.15 7.13 10.59
C TRP A 33 7.58 7.00 10.05
N ASN A 34 8.49 7.86 10.51
CA ASN A 34 9.88 7.89 10.05
C ASN A 34 10.00 7.86 8.51
N PHE A 35 9.15 8.63 7.82
CA PHE A 35 9.06 8.68 6.35
C PHE A 35 8.79 7.34 5.66
N GLY A 36 8.17 6.39 6.36
CA GLY A 36 7.78 5.08 5.83
C GLY A 36 6.44 4.59 6.36
N TYR A 37 6.19 3.30 6.16
CA TYR A 37 5.02 2.62 6.72
C TYR A 37 5.18 2.39 8.22
N PRO A 38 4.07 2.36 8.99
CA PRO A 38 4.08 1.82 10.34
C PRO A 38 4.62 0.38 10.34
N ALA A 39 5.30 -0.03 11.41
CA ALA A 39 5.95 -1.33 11.49
C ALA A 39 4.98 -2.50 11.21
N ILE A 40 3.73 -2.39 11.68
CA ILE A 40 2.69 -3.39 11.41
C ILE A 40 2.36 -3.53 9.92
N LEU A 41 2.26 -2.40 9.19
CA LEU A 41 2.00 -2.42 7.75
C LEU A 41 3.22 -2.90 6.97
N LYS A 42 4.44 -2.50 7.36
CA LYS A 42 5.66 -3.04 6.77
C LYS A 42 5.75 -4.55 6.97
N GLY A 43 5.47 -5.01 8.19
CA GLY A 43 5.43 -6.44 8.52
C GLY A 43 4.32 -7.22 7.81
N PHE A 44 3.23 -6.57 7.43
CA PHE A 44 2.21 -7.16 6.55
C PHE A 44 2.78 -7.38 5.15
N PHE A 45 3.39 -6.35 4.52
CA PHE A 45 4.04 -6.51 3.22
C PHE A 45 5.09 -7.61 3.25
N ASP A 46 5.95 -7.64 4.27
CA ASP A 46 7.04 -8.61 4.37
C ASP A 46 6.58 -10.06 4.53
N ARG A 47 5.37 -10.28 5.07
CA ARG A 47 4.81 -11.61 5.29
C ARG A 47 3.82 -12.05 4.21
N VAL A 48 3.13 -11.10 3.56
CA VAL A 48 2.07 -11.42 2.59
C VAL A 48 2.56 -11.26 1.15
N PHE A 49 3.49 -10.34 0.87
CA PHE A 49 4.00 -10.09 -0.48
C PHE A 49 5.25 -10.93 -0.74
N LEU A 50 5.05 -12.23 -0.85
CA LEU A 50 6.10 -13.25 -1.01
C LEU A 50 6.17 -13.85 -2.42
N PRO A 51 7.24 -14.61 -2.73
CA PRO A 51 7.27 -15.49 -3.89
C PRO A 51 6.02 -16.38 -3.96
N GLY A 52 5.44 -16.51 -5.15
CA GLY A 52 4.18 -17.25 -5.37
C GLY A 52 2.91 -16.44 -5.10
N VAL A 53 3.02 -15.30 -4.40
CA VAL A 53 1.89 -14.40 -4.12
C VAL A 53 2.00 -13.12 -4.95
N SER A 54 2.95 -12.23 -4.58
CA SER A 54 3.10 -10.91 -5.21
C SER A 54 4.00 -10.92 -6.44
N PHE A 55 4.93 -11.86 -6.50
CA PHE A 55 5.79 -12.08 -7.64
C PHE A 55 6.17 -13.56 -7.74
N ARG A 56 6.68 -13.94 -8.91
CA ARG A 56 7.28 -15.24 -9.20
C ARG A 56 8.74 -15.05 -9.62
N LEU A 57 9.58 -16.03 -9.34
CA LEU A 57 10.94 -16.09 -9.84
C LEU A 57 10.96 -16.97 -11.08
N VAL A 58 11.21 -16.38 -12.25
CA VAL A 58 11.29 -17.09 -13.53
C VAL A 58 12.68 -16.85 -14.08
N ASN A 59 13.47 -17.92 -14.22
CA ASN A 59 14.88 -17.85 -14.66
C ASN A 59 15.71 -16.87 -13.81
N GLY A 60 15.53 -16.89 -12.48
CA GLY A 60 16.21 -16.00 -11.55
C GLY A 60 15.74 -14.55 -11.56
N LYS A 61 14.76 -14.19 -12.41
CA LYS A 61 14.21 -12.83 -12.52
C LYS A 61 12.86 -12.73 -11.81
N VAL A 62 12.67 -11.63 -11.10
CA VAL A 62 11.40 -11.29 -10.44
C VAL A 62 10.39 -10.87 -11.51
N GLN A 63 9.24 -11.55 -11.54
CA GLN A 63 8.09 -11.21 -12.37
C GLN A 63 6.87 -10.95 -11.48
N PRO A 64 6.15 -9.82 -11.63
CA PRO A 64 4.95 -9.54 -10.86
C PRO A 64 3.83 -10.56 -11.13
N SER A 65 3.00 -10.83 -10.13
CA SER A 65 1.90 -11.81 -10.25
C SER A 65 0.55 -11.37 -9.68
N LEU A 66 0.44 -10.22 -8.98
CA LEU A 66 -0.83 -9.73 -8.41
C LEU A 66 -1.72 -9.04 -9.45
N HIS A 67 -1.91 -9.66 -10.60
CA HIS A 67 -2.70 -9.09 -11.70
C HIS A 67 -4.22 -9.19 -11.50
N ASN A 68 -4.67 -9.86 -10.44
CA ASN A 68 -6.04 -9.78 -9.94
C ASN A 68 -6.38 -8.39 -9.40
N ILE A 69 -5.40 -7.67 -8.84
CA ILE A 69 -5.60 -6.31 -8.34
C ILE A 69 -5.64 -5.31 -9.49
N ARG A 70 -6.80 -4.68 -9.70
CA ARG A 70 -7.10 -3.74 -10.79
C ARG A 70 -7.11 -2.29 -10.34
N LYS A 71 -7.22 -2.05 -9.04
CA LYS A 71 -7.29 -0.70 -8.45
C LYS A 71 -6.59 -0.66 -7.09
N VAL A 72 -5.84 0.42 -6.83
CA VAL A 72 -5.19 0.66 -5.54
C VAL A 72 -5.49 2.08 -5.09
N ALA A 73 -5.85 2.23 -3.81
CA ALA A 73 -5.93 3.52 -3.15
C ALA A 73 -5.09 3.53 -1.88
N ALA A 74 -4.38 4.63 -1.64
CA ALA A 74 -3.73 4.89 -0.36
C ALA A 74 -4.26 6.18 0.25
N VAL A 75 -4.68 6.11 1.51
CA VAL A 75 -5.04 7.24 2.36
C VAL A 75 -3.96 7.35 3.43
N ALA A 76 -3.12 8.37 3.31
CA ALA A 76 -1.97 8.57 4.17
C ALA A 76 -2.06 9.87 4.95
N THR A 77 -1.64 9.86 6.21
CA THR A 77 -1.53 11.07 7.03
C THR A 77 -0.07 11.32 7.42
N TYR A 78 0.38 12.57 7.30
CA TYR A 78 1.75 12.98 7.60
C TYR A 78 1.74 14.01 8.72
N GLY A 79 2.60 13.81 9.72
CA GLY A 79 2.82 14.80 10.78
C GLY A 79 3.42 16.11 10.25
N GLY A 80 4.38 16.00 9.32
CA GLY A 80 5.09 17.13 8.72
C GLY A 80 4.46 17.68 7.44
N SER A 81 5.00 18.80 6.97
CA SER A 81 4.56 19.45 5.73
C SER A 81 4.89 18.63 4.49
N ARG A 82 4.17 18.89 3.38
CA ARG A 82 4.44 18.27 2.08
C ARG A 82 5.85 18.54 1.58
N PHE A 83 6.38 19.74 1.81
CA PHE A 83 7.74 20.10 1.42
C PHE A 83 8.79 19.21 2.11
N ARG A 84 8.66 19.01 3.43
CA ARG A 84 9.55 18.12 4.18
C ARG A 84 9.46 16.68 3.69
N ALA A 85 8.25 16.20 3.38
CA ALA A 85 8.07 14.87 2.80
C ALA A 85 8.79 14.73 1.44
N ILE A 86 8.67 15.73 0.56
CA ILE A 86 9.36 15.75 -0.75
C ILE A 86 10.88 15.77 -0.58
N LEU A 87 11.41 16.57 0.35
CA LEU A 87 12.85 16.64 0.61
C LEU A 87 13.43 15.28 1.03
N MET A 88 12.66 14.48 1.77
CA MET A 88 13.03 13.11 2.15
C MET A 88 12.66 12.06 1.08
N GLY A 89 12.24 12.49 -0.10
CA GLY A 89 11.87 11.65 -1.24
C GLY A 89 10.42 11.15 -1.27
N ASP A 90 9.64 11.36 -0.23
CA ASP A 90 8.29 10.80 -0.01
C ASP A 90 8.22 9.28 -0.28
N PRO A 91 8.99 8.44 0.47
CA PRO A 91 9.08 6.99 0.23
C PRO A 91 7.73 6.26 0.18
N PRO A 92 6.77 6.44 1.11
CA PRO A 92 5.51 5.70 1.07
C PRO A 92 4.71 6.03 -0.19
N ARG A 93 4.71 7.28 -0.65
CA ARG A 93 4.08 7.65 -1.94
C ARG A 93 4.77 6.96 -3.11
N ARG A 94 6.10 6.89 -3.12
CA ARG A 94 6.85 6.20 -4.19
C ARG A 94 6.59 4.69 -4.17
N LEU A 95 6.56 4.06 -3.00
CA LEU A 95 6.25 2.64 -2.87
C LEU A 95 4.86 2.32 -3.41
N VAL A 96 3.83 3.09 -3.04
CA VAL A 96 2.48 2.88 -3.58
C VAL A 96 2.40 3.19 -5.08
N LYS A 97 2.86 4.37 -5.51
CA LYS A 97 2.66 4.81 -6.91
C LYS A 97 3.58 4.14 -7.92
N ARG A 98 4.70 3.53 -7.48
CA ARG A 98 5.70 2.89 -8.36
C ARG A 98 5.81 1.41 -8.08
N ALA A 99 6.24 1.01 -6.87
CA ALA A 99 6.48 -0.40 -6.58
C ALA A 99 5.19 -1.23 -6.67
N LEU A 100 4.12 -0.84 -5.96
CA LEU A 100 2.84 -1.55 -6.08
C LEU A 100 2.26 -1.47 -7.50
N ARG A 101 2.42 -0.33 -8.19
CA ARG A 101 1.97 -0.19 -9.59
C ARG A 101 2.58 -1.23 -10.52
N VAL A 102 3.86 -1.59 -10.35
CA VAL A 102 4.50 -2.63 -11.18
C VAL A 102 4.17 -4.04 -10.73
N THR A 103 3.71 -4.23 -9.49
CA THR A 103 3.33 -5.52 -8.93
C THR A 103 1.92 -5.97 -9.32
N ILE A 104 1.01 -5.01 -9.54
CA ILE A 104 -0.41 -5.26 -9.85
C ILE A 104 -0.68 -5.32 -11.36
N LYS A 105 -1.95 -5.47 -11.76
CA LYS A 105 -2.37 -5.52 -13.18
C LYS A 105 -1.82 -4.32 -13.97
N PRO A 106 -1.16 -4.53 -15.12
CA PRO A 106 -0.77 -3.43 -16.00
C PRO A 106 -1.97 -2.54 -16.36
N GLY A 107 -1.80 -1.22 -16.23
CA GLY A 107 -2.87 -0.24 -16.46
C GLY A 107 -3.83 -0.03 -15.28
N ALA A 108 -3.66 -0.73 -14.16
CA ALA A 108 -4.47 -0.52 -12.95
C ALA A 108 -4.43 0.94 -12.46
N SER A 109 -5.56 1.41 -11.92
CA SER A 109 -5.64 2.73 -11.30
C SER A 109 -4.92 2.73 -9.94
N VAL A 110 -4.16 3.79 -9.67
CA VAL A 110 -3.44 3.94 -8.39
C VAL A 110 -3.58 5.37 -7.88
N SER A 111 -4.30 5.54 -6.78
CA SER A 111 -4.52 6.83 -6.11
C SER A 111 -3.73 6.93 -4.80
N TYR A 112 -3.34 8.16 -4.45
CA TYR A 112 -2.65 8.44 -3.18
C TYR A 112 -3.15 9.77 -2.63
N LEU A 113 -4.03 9.67 -1.64
CA LEU A 113 -4.67 10.75 -0.92
C LEU A 113 -3.87 11.01 0.34
N ALA A 114 -3.39 12.23 0.52
CA ALA A 114 -2.50 12.56 1.63
C ALA A 114 -3.01 13.80 2.37
N LEU A 115 -3.06 13.71 3.70
CA LEU A 115 -3.19 14.86 4.59
C LEU A 115 -1.83 15.16 5.21
N TYR A 116 -1.36 16.38 5.04
CA TYR A 116 -0.07 16.83 5.56
C TYR A 116 -0.25 17.77 6.76
N SER A 117 0.83 17.98 7.51
CA SER A 117 0.85 18.88 8.66
C SER A 117 -0.21 18.51 9.72
N MET A 118 -0.39 17.22 10.02
CA MET A 118 -1.39 16.75 10.99
C MET A 118 -1.28 17.42 12.35
N ASN A 119 -0.06 17.79 12.78
CA ASN A 119 0.20 18.49 14.04
C ASN A 119 -0.43 19.89 14.10
N LEU A 120 -0.79 20.47 12.94
CA LEU A 120 -1.43 21.78 12.81
C LEU A 120 -2.84 21.65 12.20
N SER A 121 -3.40 20.43 12.14
CA SER A 121 -4.70 20.22 11.50
C SER A 121 -5.84 20.81 12.33
N THR A 122 -6.76 21.48 11.66
CA THR A 122 -8.04 21.96 12.22
C THR A 122 -9.18 21.04 11.82
N ASP A 123 -10.32 21.14 12.50
CA ASP A 123 -11.54 20.41 12.11
C ASP A 123 -11.92 20.65 10.65
N GLU A 124 -11.80 21.90 10.20
CA GLU A 124 -12.09 22.28 8.82
C GLU A 124 -11.16 21.56 7.83
N THR A 125 -9.85 21.53 8.10
CA THR A 125 -8.91 20.81 7.23
C THR A 125 -9.16 19.30 7.21
N ARG A 126 -9.53 18.71 8.34
CA ARG A 126 -9.89 17.29 8.46
C ARG A 126 -11.17 16.97 7.69
N LYS A 127 -12.22 17.79 7.85
CA LYS A 127 -13.50 17.63 7.13
C LYS A 127 -13.31 17.70 5.63
N ARG A 128 -12.55 18.68 5.13
CA ARG A 128 -12.23 18.79 3.68
C ARG A 128 -11.47 17.57 3.18
N PHE A 129 -10.50 17.06 3.95
CA PHE A 129 -9.78 15.85 3.56
C PHE A 129 -10.69 14.62 3.55
N MET A 130 -11.54 14.45 4.56
CA MET A 130 -12.51 13.37 4.63
C MET A 130 -13.51 13.42 3.46
N ALA A 131 -14.02 14.60 3.10
CA ALA A 131 -14.89 14.76 1.94
C ALA A 131 -14.18 14.35 0.62
N LYS A 132 -12.90 14.73 0.47
CA LYS A 132 -12.08 14.29 -0.67
C LYS A 132 -11.87 12.77 -0.69
N VAL A 133 -11.66 12.15 0.47
CA VAL A 133 -11.53 10.69 0.58
C VAL A 133 -12.84 10.02 0.21
N ALA A 134 -13.97 10.48 0.76
CA ALA A 134 -15.30 9.97 0.42
C ALA A 134 -15.57 10.04 -1.08
N ALA A 135 -15.44 11.22 -1.70
CA ALA A 135 -15.64 11.38 -3.14
C ALA A 135 -14.72 10.49 -3.99
N SER A 136 -13.48 10.27 -3.54
CA SER A 136 -12.56 9.36 -4.24
C SER A 136 -12.92 7.90 -4.07
N MET A 137 -13.55 7.51 -2.95
CA MET A 137 -13.98 6.14 -2.67
C MET A 137 -15.32 5.82 -3.32
N ASP A 138 -16.22 6.79 -3.44
CA ASP A 138 -17.49 6.64 -4.16
C ASP A 138 -17.27 6.37 -5.66
N ALA A 139 -16.17 6.93 -6.22
CA ALA A 139 -15.76 6.69 -7.59
C ALA A 139 -14.76 5.51 -7.75
N PHE A 140 -14.43 4.81 -6.65
CA PHE A 140 -13.33 3.85 -6.63
C PHE A 140 -13.65 2.51 -7.29
#